data_AF-A0A6N9Q8V8-F1
#
_entry.id   AF-A0A6N9Q8V8-F1
#
_cell.length_a   1.000
_cell.length_b   1.000
_cell.length_c   1.000
_cell.angle_alpha   90.00
_cell.angle_beta   90.00
_cell.angle_gamma   90.00
#
_symmetry.space_group_name_H-M   'P 1'
#
loop_
_entity.id
_entity.type
_entity.pdbx_description
1 polymer ?
#
loop_
_entity_poly.entity_id
_entity_poly.type
_entity_poly.pdbx_seq_one_letter_code
_entity_poly.pdbx_strand_id
1 'polypeptide(L)' 'MVENKKANVIVQRNDTIYFQAKKALTQSEHEQLSQKVRLENEQTGLNIVLVPHSVDLRVGVGDDK' A
#
# COMPACT_ATOMS: atom_id res chain seq x y z
N MET A 1 -23.41 -9.41 -5.11
CA MET A 1 -22.00 -9.80 -4.85
C MET A 1 -21.12 -8.70 -5.41
N VAL A 2 -20.49 -7.87 -4.57
CA VAL A 2 -19.55 -6.83 -5.01
C VAL A 2 -18.14 -7.34 -4.72
N GLU A 3 -17.48 -7.84 -5.77
CA GLU A 3 -16.05 -8.15 -5.71
C GLU A 3 -15.25 -6.84 -5.62
N ASN A 4 -14.98 -6.39 -4.40
CA ASN A 4 -14.07 -5.28 -4.16
C ASN A 4 -12.62 -5.78 -4.27
N LYS A 5 -12.14 -5.90 -5.52
CA LYS A 5 -10.78 -6.37 -5.87
C LYS A 5 -9.71 -5.28 -5.70
N LYS A 6 -9.76 -4.51 -4.60
CA LYS A 6 -8.89 -3.35 -4.39
C LYS A 6 -7.63 -3.72 -3.62
N ALA A 7 -6.49 -3.49 -4.29
CA ALA A 7 -5.10 -3.64 -3.82
C ALA A 7 -4.63 -5.08 -3.51
N ASN A 8 -3.46 -5.44 -4.04
CA ASN A 8 -2.69 -6.58 -3.52
C ASN A 8 -1.87 -6.04 -2.36
N VAL A 9 -1.95 -6.66 -1.18
CA VAL A 9 -0.99 -6.43 -0.09
C VAL A 9 0.31 -7.07 -0.54
N ILE A 10 1.39 -6.28 -0.71
CA ILE A 10 2.61 -6.79 -1.38
C ILE A 10 3.73 -7.06 -0.37
N VAL A 11 3.77 -6.44 0.81
CA VAL A 11 4.81 -6.71 1.82
C VAL A 11 4.36 -6.29 3.22
N GLN A 12 4.60 -7.12 4.24
CA GLN A 12 4.56 -6.74 5.66
C GLN A 12 5.97 -6.92 6.24
N ARG A 13 6.63 -5.83 6.65
CA ARG A 13 7.89 -5.86 7.41
C ARG A 13 7.74 -4.94 8.62
N ASN A 14 8.03 -5.44 9.82
CA ASN A 14 8.09 -4.64 11.07
C ASN A 14 6.92 -3.64 11.17
N ASP A 15 5.69 -4.16 11.16
CA ASP A 15 4.44 -3.37 11.26
C ASP A 15 4.16 -2.37 10.12
N THR A 16 4.95 -2.43 9.04
CA THR A 16 4.77 -1.59 7.85
C THR A 16 4.16 -2.37 6.70
N ILE A 17 3.05 -1.88 6.16
CA ILE A 17 2.33 -2.49 5.03
C ILE A 17 2.52 -1.62 3.79
N TYR A 18 3.08 -2.20 2.74
CA TYR A 18 3.26 -1.51 1.46
C TYR A 18 2.14 -1.87 0.49
N PHE A 19 1.45 -0.84 -0.02
CA PHE A 19 0.44 -0.96 -1.06
C PHE A 19 0.91 -0.32 -2.35
N GLN A 20 1.05 -1.13 -3.39
CA GLN A 20 1.28 -0.63 -4.74
C GLN A 20 -0.05 -0.32 -5.42
N ALA A 21 -0.13 0.86 -6.03
CA ALA A 21 -1.24 1.18 -6.91
C ALA A 21 -1.24 0.23 -8.13
N LYS A 22 -2.37 -0.41 -8.44
CA LYS A 22 -2.51 -1.29 -9.62
C LYS A 22 -2.55 -0.54 -10.96
N LYS A 23 -2.68 0.78 -10.93
CA LYS A 23 -2.73 1.69 -12.08
C LYS A 23 -2.15 3.04 -11.68
N ALA A 24 -1.80 3.86 -12.66
CA ALA A 24 -1.52 5.27 -12.40
C ALA A 24 -2.73 5.91 -11.71
N LEU A 25 -2.49 6.54 -10.56
CA LEU A 25 -3.51 7.27 -9.82
C LEU A 25 -3.53 8.71 -10.31
N THR A 26 -4.71 9.28 -10.46
CA THR A 26 -4.87 10.72 -10.59
C THR A 26 -4.57 11.42 -9.25
N GLN A 27 -4.30 12.73 -9.27
CA GLN A 27 -4.00 13.49 -8.05
C GLN A 27 -5.14 13.39 -7.01
N SER A 28 -6.39 13.45 -7.47
CA SER A 28 -7.56 13.28 -6.60
C SER A 28 -7.69 11.87 -6.03
N GLU A 29 -7.43 10.82 -6.83
CA GLU A 29 -7.42 9.45 -6.33
C GLU A 29 -6.31 9.21 -5.31
N HIS A 30 -5.14 9.82 -5.53
CA HIS A 30 -4.02 9.77 -4.59
C HIS A 30 -4.38 10.43 -3.26
N GLU A 31 -5.00 11.61 -3.29
CA GLU A 31 -5.40 12.34 -2.08
C GLU A 31 -6.48 11.59 -1.29
N GLN A 32 -7.46 10.99 -1.99
CA GLN A 32 -8.46 10.15 -1.33
C GLN A 32 -7.86 8.89 -0.70
N LEU A 33 -6.91 8.24 -1.38
CA LEU A 33 -6.22 7.09 -0.81
C LEU A 33 -5.33 7.48 0.36
N SER A 34 -4.60 8.59 0.28
CA SER A 34 -3.71 9.03 1.35
C SER A 34 -4.48 9.36 2.63
N GLN A 35 -5.66 9.97 2.51
CA GLN A 35 -6.53 10.22 3.66
C GLN A 35 -7.02 8.91 4.31
N LYS A 36 -7.45 7.93 3.51
CA LYS A 36 -7.85 6.62 4.03
C LYS A 36 -6.71 5.90 4.72
N VAL A 37 -5.54 5.88 4.08
CA VAL A 37 -4.32 5.27 4.62
C VAL A 37 -3.95 5.90 5.96
N ARG A 38 -4.03 7.23 6.08
CA ARG A 38 -3.74 7.95 7.31
C ARG A 38 -4.71 7.57 8.44
N LEU A 39 -6.01 7.55 8.16
CA LEU A 39 -7.03 7.15 9.14
C LEU A 39 -6.82 5.72 9.63
N GLU A 40 -6.49 4.79 8.73
CA GLU A 40 -6.23 3.39 9.11
C GLU A 40 -4.93 3.25 9.92
N ASN A 41 -3.90 4.03 9.60
CA ASN A 41 -2.64 4.07 10.35
C ASN A 41 -2.88 4.55 11.80
N GLU A 42 -3.67 5.61 11.98
CA GLU A 42 -4.04 6.14 13.30
C GLU A 42 -4.91 5.15 14.12
N GLN A 43 -5.80 4.40 13.46
CA GLN A 43 -6.67 3.44 14.14
C GLN A 43 -5.99 2.11 14.50
N THR A 44 -5.08 1.63 13.65
CA THR A 44 -4.49 0.29 13.78
C THR A 44 -3.08 0.30 14.37
N GLY A 45 -2.40 1.46 14.37
CA GLY A 45 -0.98 1.57 14.72
C GLY A 45 -0.04 0.97 13.67
N LEU A 46 -0.56 0.52 12.53
CA LEU A 46 0.22 -0.05 11.42
C LEU A 46 0.70 1.05 10.48
N ASN A 47 1.96 0.97 10.09
CA ASN A 47 2.54 1.96 9.19
C ASN A 47 2.23 1.62 7.73
N ILE A 48 1.17 2.20 7.17
CA ILE A 48 0.75 1.91 5.80
C ILE A 48 1.41 2.88 4.81
N VAL A 49 2.16 2.36 3.83
CA VAL A 49 2.86 3.14 2.81
C VAL A 49 2.24 2.87 1.44
N LEU A 50 1.73 3.92 0.81
CA LEU A 50 1.23 3.85 -0.57
C LEU A 50 2.36 4.16 -1.55
N VAL A 51 2.61 3.26 -2.49
CA VAL A 51 3.59 3.48 -3.56
C VAL A 51 2.92 3.61 -4.93
N PRO A 52 3.42 4.50 -5.81
CA PRO A 52 2.93 4.63 -7.18
C PRO A 52 3.06 3.31 -7.97
N HIS A 53 2.21 3.15 -8.98
CA HIS A 53 2.28 2.00 -9.89
C HIS A 53 3.63 1.87 -10.60
N SER A 54 4.27 2.99 -10.95
CA SER A 54 5.58 3.00 -11.62
C SER A 54 6.75 2.60 -10.72
N VAL A 55 6.54 2.45 -9.41
CA VAL A 55 7.57 1.98 -8.49
C VAL A 55 7.61 0.46 -8.52
N ASP A 56 8.75 -0.10 -8.93
CA ASP A 56 9.00 -1.53 -8.87
C ASP A 56 9.38 -1.90 -7.44
N LEU A 57 8.42 -2.41 -6.67
CA LEU A 57 8.67 -2.99 -5.34
C LEU A 57 9.36 -4.36 -5.52
N ARG A 58 10.61 -4.36 -5.96
CA ARG A 58 11.49 -5.53 -5.80
C ARG A 58 11.86 -5.63 -4.33
N VAL A 59 10.98 -6.21 -3.54
CA VAL A 59 11.42 -6.76 -2.27
C VAL A 59 12.37 -7.89 -2.60
N GLY A 60 13.66 -7.61 -2.40
CA GLY A 60 14.58 -8.64 -1.97
C GLY A 60 13.94 -9.29 -0.75
N VAL A 61 13.37 -10.47 -0.97
CA VAL A 61 13.35 -11.50 0.07
C VAL A 61 14.81 -11.55 0.50
N GLY A 62 15.12 -10.99 1.67
CA GLY A 62 16.43 -11.15 2.23
C GLY A 62 16.55 -12.64 2.49
N ASP A 63 17.28 -13.34 1.63
CA ASP A 63 18.01 -14.53 2.00
C ASP A 63 18.94 -14.13 3.16
N ASP A 64 18.38 -14.09 4.37
CA ASP A 64 19.16 -14.12 5.60
C ASP A 64 19.71 -15.55 5.65
N LYS A 65 20.94 -15.72 5.16
CA LYS A 65 21.69 -16.97 5.18
C LYS A 65 22.73 -16.92 6.30
#